data_AF-A0A3N7EUZ0-F1
#
_entry.id   AF-A0A3N7EUZ0-F1
#
_cell.length_a   1.000
_cell.length_b   1.000
_cell.length_c   1.000
_cell.angle_alpha   90.00
_cell.angle_beta   90.00
_cell.angle_gamma   90.00
#
_symmetry.space_group_name_H-M   'P 1'
#
loop_
_entity.id
_entity.type
_entity.pdbx_description
1 polymer ?
#
loop_
_entity_poly.entity_id
_entity_poly.type
_entity_poly.pdbx_seq_one_letter_code
_entity_poly.pdbx_strand_id
1 'polypeptide(L)'
;MVARKKHYRPPGKKKEGNAARYVTRSQAIKQLQVTLGFFRRLSILKGIFPREPKKKFKGNNHTYYHVKDVAFLQHEPLLDKFRDIRAYQKKIKKAEAKKNADLATLLRTREPTYKLDRLVRERFPKFVDALRDLDDCLTMVHLFAASTCCREGKKMMWNLIHNCREIES
;
A
#
# COMPACT_ATOMS: atom_id res chain seq x y z
N MET A 1 -56.53 1.01 -19.37
CA MET A 1 -55.24 1.32 -18.69
C MET A 1 -54.50 0.01 -18.45
N VAL A 2 -53.44 -0.28 -19.21
CA VAL A 2 -52.68 -1.54 -19.04
C VAL A 2 -51.72 -1.37 -17.87
N ALA A 3 -51.94 -2.13 -16.79
CA ALA A 3 -51.06 -2.15 -15.64
C ALA A 3 -49.68 -2.72 -16.04
N ARG A 4 -48.63 -1.91 -15.90
CA ARG A 4 -47.24 -2.37 -16.12
C ARG A 4 -46.89 -3.41 -15.05
N LYS A 5 -46.66 -4.67 -15.44
CA LYS A 5 -46.10 -5.71 -14.56
C LYS A 5 -44.74 -5.25 -14.03
N LYS A 6 -44.64 -5.02 -12.71
CA LYS A 6 -43.34 -4.84 -12.03
C LYS A 6 -42.58 -6.16 -12.14
N HIS A 7 -41.44 -6.15 -12.83
CA HIS A 7 -40.57 -7.32 -12.91
C HIS A 7 -40.02 -7.62 -11.51
N TYR A 8 -40.42 -8.74 -10.92
CA TYR A 8 -39.85 -9.23 -9.66
C TYR A 8 -38.40 -9.66 -9.91
N ARG A 9 -37.43 -8.90 -9.38
CA ARG A 9 -36.03 -9.34 -9.32
C ARG A 9 -35.85 -10.08 -7.99
N PRO A 10 -35.51 -11.39 -7.99
CA PRO A 10 -35.24 -12.08 -6.73
C PRO A 10 -34.11 -11.33 -6.00
N PRO A 11 -34.19 -11.16 -4.67
CA PRO A 11 -33.19 -10.41 -3.91
C PRO A 11 -31.81 -10.99 -4.24
N GLY A 12 -30.98 -10.16 -4.88
CA GLY A 12 -29.69 -10.57 -5.40
C GLY A 12 -28.82 -10.97 -4.22
N LYS A 13 -28.65 -12.29 -4.02
CA LYS A 13 -27.85 -12.84 -2.94
C LYS A 13 -26.53 -12.06 -2.85
N LYS A 14 -26.38 -11.27 -1.77
CA LYS A 14 -25.16 -10.54 -1.38
C LYS A 14 -24.83 -9.24 -2.15
N LYS A 15 -25.71 -8.70 -3.00
CA LYS A 15 -25.43 -7.45 -3.75
C LYS A 15 -25.94 -6.16 -3.10
N GLU A 16 -26.63 -6.24 -1.97
CA GLU A 16 -27.27 -5.10 -1.31
C GLU A 16 -26.87 -5.02 0.17
N GLY A 17 -26.76 -3.80 0.72
CA GLY A 17 -26.39 -3.55 2.11
C GLY A 17 -24.87 -3.57 2.39
N ASN A 18 -24.48 -4.04 3.58
CA ASN A 18 -23.08 -4.02 4.03
C ASN A 18 -22.12 -4.77 3.10
N ALA A 19 -22.59 -5.83 2.42
CA ALA A 19 -21.79 -6.58 1.46
C ALA A 19 -21.40 -5.77 0.21
N ALA A 20 -22.15 -4.71 -0.12
CA ALA A 20 -21.82 -3.80 -1.22
C ALA A 20 -20.90 -2.65 -0.77
N ARG A 21 -20.90 -2.31 0.52
CA ARG A 21 -20.11 -1.18 1.08
C ARG A 21 -18.70 -1.57 1.48
N TYR A 22 -18.49 -2.84 1.84
CA TYR A 22 -17.24 -3.34 2.38
C TYR A 22 -16.69 -4.50 1.56
N VAL A 23 -15.37 -4.55 1.48
CA VAL A 23 -14.60 -5.60 0.81
C VAL A 23 -13.59 -6.18 1.78
N THR A 24 -13.35 -7.49 1.72
CA THR A 24 -12.32 -8.10 2.59
C THR A 24 -10.92 -7.79 2.05
N ARG A 25 -9.92 -7.78 2.93
CA ARG A 25 -8.52 -7.58 2.54
C ARG A 25 -8.08 -8.46 1.37
N SER A 26 -8.40 -9.76 1.42
CA SER A 26 -8.02 -10.70 0.36
C SER A 26 -8.70 -10.38 -0.97
N GLN A 27 -9.92 -9.84 -0.94
CA GLN A 27 -10.60 -9.38 -2.16
C GLN A 27 -9.98 -8.08 -2.69
N ALA A 28 -9.67 -7.11 -1.83
CA ALA A 28 -9.01 -5.86 -2.21
C ALA A 28 -7.66 -6.12 -2.89
N ILE A 29 -6.85 -7.02 -2.33
CA ILE A 29 -5.56 -7.43 -2.90
C ILE A 29 -5.73 -8.05 -4.29
N LYS A 30 -6.74 -8.92 -4.46
CA LYS A 30 -7.05 -9.55 -5.75
C LYS A 30 -7.52 -8.53 -6.79
N GLN A 31 -8.35 -7.56 -6.39
CA GLN A 31 -8.85 -6.49 -7.26
C GLN A 31 -7.72 -5.57 -7.73
N LEU A 32 -6.85 -5.14 -6.81
CA LEU A 32 -5.72 -4.25 -7.12
C LEU A 32 -4.55 -4.99 -7.80
N GLN A 33 -4.55 -6.33 -7.83
CA GLN A 33 -3.50 -7.18 -8.40
C GLN A 33 -2.10 -6.96 -7.77
N VAL A 34 -2.09 -6.68 -6.47
CA VAL A 34 -0.88 -6.36 -5.69
C VAL A 34 -0.47 -7.51 -4.77
N THR A 35 0.75 -7.46 -4.22
CA THR A 35 1.16 -8.36 -3.14
C THR A 35 0.68 -7.84 -1.78
N LEU A 36 0.61 -8.71 -0.77
CA LEU A 36 0.17 -8.34 0.59
C LEU A 36 1.08 -7.26 1.22
N GLY A 37 2.41 -7.41 1.07
CA GLY A 37 3.37 -6.45 1.60
C GLY A 37 3.23 -5.08 0.95
N PHE A 38 2.98 -5.06 -0.37
CA PHE A 38 2.78 -3.81 -1.07
C PHE A 38 1.44 -3.14 -0.71
N PHE A 39 0.35 -3.91 -0.66
CA PHE A 39 -0.95 -3.40 -0.20
C PHE A 39 -0.86 -2.73 1.17
N ARG A 40 -0.12 -3.34 2.12
CA ARG A 40 0.13 -2.74 3.44
C ARG A 40 0.82 -1.37 3.35
N ARG A 41 1.93 -1.29 2.60
CA ARG A 41 2.68 -0.04 2.43
C ARG A 41 1.81 1.04 1.79
N LEU A 42 1.12 0.72 0.71
CA LEU A 42 0.25 1.64 0.00
C LEU A 42 -0.94 2.10 0.86
N SER A 43 -1.51 1.21 1.68
CA SER A 43 -2.58 1.57 2.63
C SER A 43 -2.09 2.56 3.69
N ILE A 44 -0.87 2.39 4.20
CA ILE A 44 -0.24 3.34 5.14
C ILE A 44 0.01 4.68 4.45
N LEU A 45 0.62 4.66 3.27
CA LEU A 45 0.95 5.88 2.51
C LEU A 45 -0.27 6.72 2.14
N LYS A 46 -1.42 6.09 1.88
CA LYS A 46 -2.69 6.78 1.58
C LYS A 46 -3.58 7.01 2.80
N GLY A 47 -3.21 6.51 3.98
CA GLY A 47 -4.03 6.64 5.19
C GLY A 47 -5.35 5.85 5.13
N ILE A 48 -5.37 4.71 4.43
CA ILE A 48 -6.55 3.83 4.36
C ILE A 48 -6.47 2.79 5.45
N PHE A 49 -7.36 2.92 6.42
CA PHE A 49 -7.43 2.06 7.58
C PHE A 49 -8.55 1.02 7.45
N PRO A 50 -8.38 -0.17 8.06
CA PRO A 50 -9.46 -1.14 8.13
C PRO A 50 -10.67 -0.56 8.89
N ARG A 51 -11.86 -1.03 8.53
CA ARG A 51 -13.14 -0.60 9.10
C ARG A 51 -13.88 -1.80 9.67
N GLU A 52 -14.64 -1.57 10.72
CA GLU A 52 -15.47 -2.60 11.35
C GLU A 52 -16.93 -2.44 10.92
N PRO A 53 -17.45 -3.32 10.03
CA PRO A 53 -18.85 -3.24 9.64
C PRO A 53 -19.76 -3.74 10.77
N LYS A 54 -20.90 -3.07 10.98
CA LYS A 54 -21.92 -3.45 11.99
C LYS A 54 -22.33 -4.93 11.91
N LYS A 55 -22.42 -5.47 10.70
CA LYS A 55 -22.67 -6.90 10.45
C LYS A 55 -21.60 -7.44 9.52
N LYS A 56 -20.72 -8.31 10.05
CA LYS A 56 -19.64 -8.96 9.31
C LYS A 56 -20.21 -10.10 8.45
N PHE A 57 -20.14 -9.98 7.12
CA PHE A 57 -20.79 -10.91 6.20
C PHE A 57 -19.94 -12.14 5.83
N LYS A 58 -18.63 -12.11 6.10
CA LYS A 58 -17.69 -13.21 5.83
C LYS A 58 -17.06 -13.80 7.10
N GLY A 59 -17.59 -13.48 8.27
CA GLY A 59 -17.05 -13.90 9.57
C GLY A 59 -16.14 -12.85 10.22
N ASN A 60 -15.70 -13.16 11.45
CA ASN A 60 -15.01 -12.22 12.34
C ASN A 60 -13.51 -12.07 12.05
N ASN A 61 -12.88 -13.11 11.48
CA ASN A 61 -11.41 -13.19 11.30
C ASN A 61 -10.89 -12.37 10.11
N HIS A 62 -11.76 -11.62 9.42
CA HIS A 62 -11.38 -10.84 8.25
C HIS A 62 -11.36 -9.35 8.55
N THR A 63 -10.33 -8.69 8.02
CA THR A 63 -10.24 -7.24 7.96
C THR A 63 -11.03 -6.74 6.75
N TYR A 64 -11.88 -5.75 6.99
CA TYR A 64 -12.74 -5.14 5.97
C TYR A 64 -12.23 -3.73 5.65
N TYR A 65 -12.40 -3.34 4.40
CA TYR A 65 -12.10 -2.00 3.87
C TYR A 65 -13.35 -1.49 3.15
N HIS A 66 -13.49 -0.17 2.98
CA HIS A 66 -14.56 0.33 2.13
C HIS A 66 -14.26 0.09 0.67
N VAL A 67 -15.30 -0.22 -0.10
CA VAL A 67 -15.19 -0.37 -1.56
C VAL A 67 -14.75 0.95 -2.22
N LYS A 68 -15.19 2.09 -1.69
CA LYS A 68 -14.79 3.42 -2.18
C LYS A 68 -13.29 3.66 -2.04
N ASP A 69 -12.72 3.30 -0.88
CA ASP A 69 -11.29 3.47 -0.61
C ASP A 69 -10.45 2.58 -1.54
N VAL A 70 -10.89 1.33 -1.78
CA VAL A 70 -10.21 0.43 -2.72
C VAL A 70 -10.31 0.93 -4.16
N ALA A 71 -11.46 1.49 -4.56
CA ALA A 71 -11.61 2.11 -5.88
C ALA A 71 -10.72 3.36 -6.01
N PHE A 72 -10.59 4.16 -4.96
CA PHE A 72 -9.66 5.30 -4.95
C PHE A 72 -8.20 4.84 -5.12
N LEU A 73 -7.82 3.75 -4.45
CA LEU A 73 -6.49 3.17 -4.63
C LEU A 73 -6.23 2.69 -6.05
N GLN A 74 -7.24 2.21 -6.77
CA GLN A 74 -7.07 1.69 -8.12
C GLN A 74 -6.59 2.76 -9.12
N HIS A 75 -6.87 4.04 -8.86
CA HIS A 75 -6.46 5.17 -9.71
C HIS A 75 -5.15 5.82 -9.26
N GLU A 76 -4.44 5.20 -8.31
CA GLU A 76 -3.22 5.76 -7.74
C GLU A 76 -2.00 5.44 -8.66
N PRO A 77 -1.17 6.45 -9.03
CA PRO A 77 -0.11 6.27 -10.02
C PRO A 77 1.08 5.43 -9.55
N LEU A 78 1.32 5.27 -8.25
CA LEU A 78 2.36 4.37 -7.78
C LEU A 78 2.05 2.93 -8.16
N LEU A 79 0.78 2.50 -8.25
CA LEU A 79 0.44 1.14 -8.71
C LEU A 79 1.15 0.76 -10.01
N ASP A 80 1.17 1.68 -10.97
CA ASP A 80 1.83 1.44 -12.26
C ASP A 80 3.35 1.41 -12.11
N LYS A 81 3.93 2.31 -11.31
CA LYS A 81 5.36 2.25 -10.96
C LYS A 81 5.75 0.92 -10.32
N PHE A 82 4.91 0.36 -9.45
CA PHE A 82 5.17 -0.94 -8.84
C PHE A 82 5.02 -2.10 -9.82
N ARG A 83 4.12 -2.00 -10.79
CA ARG A 83 4.03 -2.97 -11.89
C ARG A 83 5.30 -2.93 -12.74
N ASP A 84 5.83 -1.75 -13.03
CA ASP A 84 7.09 -1.56 -13.75
C ASP A 84 8.27 -2.16 -12.99
N ILE A 85 8.39 -1.85 -11.69
CA ILE A 85 9.43 -2.41 -10.82
C ILE A 85 9.33 -3.93 -10.78
N ARG A 86 8.14 -4.49 -10.63
CA ARG A 86 7.93 -5.95 -10.62
C ARG A 86 8.31 -6.58 -11.96
N ALA A 87 7.96 -5.94 -13.08
CA ALA A 87 8.35 -6.39 -14.41
C ALA A 87 9.88 -6.32 -14.57
N TYR A 88 10.51 -5.29 -14.05
CA TYR A 88 11.96 -5.12 -14.06
C TYR A 88 12.69 -6.17 -13.21
N GLN A 89 12.18 -6.46 -12.01
CA GLN A 89 12.69 -7.53 -11.16
C GLN A 89 12.61 -8.91 -11.83
N LYS A 90 11.56 -9.15 -12.64
CA LYS A 90 11.50 -10.38 -13.47
C LYS A 90 12.61 -10.41 -14.52
N LYS A 91 12.99 -9.27 -15.11
CA LYS A 91 14.11 -9.18 -16.07
C LYS A 91 15.45 -9.50 -15.39
N ILE A 92 15.68 -8.95 -14.19
CA ILE A 92 16.87 -9.27 -13.38
C ILE A 92 16.93 -10.78 -13.11
N LYS A 93 15.85 -11.36 -12.56
CA LYS A 93 15.78 -12.81 -12.29
C LYS A 93 15.99 -13.66 -13.54
N LYS A 94 15.50 -13.21 -14.69
CA LYS A 94 15.72 -13.90 -15.97
C LYS A 94 17.19 -13.87 -16.41
N ALA A 95 17.88 -12.75 -16.22
CA ALA A 95 19.31 -12.63 -16.53
C ALA A 95 20.16 -13.51 -15.58
N GLU A 96 19.82 -13.51 -14.29
CA GLU A 96 20.43 -14.37 -13.27
C GLU A 96 20.23 -15.86 -13.60
N ALA A 97 19.02 -16.27 -13.96
CA ALA A 97 18.72 -17.64 -14.35
C ALA A 97 19.49 -18.09 -15.60
N LYS A 98 19.81 -17.16 -16.50
CA LYS A 98 20.67 -17.39 -17.68
C LYS A 98 22.18 -17.35 -17.36
N LYS A 99 22.57 -17.13 -16.09
CA LYS A 99 23.96 -16.99 -15.63
C LYS A 99 24.75 -15.86 -16.31
N ASN A 100 24.07 -14.85 -16.86
CA ASN A 100 24.74 -13.66 -17.38
C ASN A 100 24.96 -12.65 -16.25
N ALA A 101 26.13 -12.72 -15.61
CA ALA A 101 26.48 -11.88 -14.46
C ALA A 101 26.53 -10.39 -14.82
N ASP A 102 27.16 -10.03 -15.94
CA ASP A 102 27.35 -8.62 -16.36
C ASP A 102 26.03 -7.91 -16.66
N LEU A 103 25.10 -8.63 -17.29
CA LEU A 103 23.77 -8.10 -17.55
C LEU A 103 22.98 -7.93 -16.25
N ALA A 104 23.12 -8.88 -15.32
CA ALA A 104 22.43 -8.82 -14.03
C ALA A 104 22.95 -7.65 -13.17
N THR A 105 24.27 -7.40 -13.14
CA THR A 105 24.85 -6.26 -12.44
C THR A 105 24.40 -4.94 -13.06
N LEU A 106 24.46 -4.80 -14.39
CA LEU A 106 23.97 -3.61 -15.09
C LEU A 106 22.49 -3.33 -14.81
N LEU A 107 21.66 -4.37 -14.82
CA LEU A 107 20.23 -4.22 -14.53
C LEU A 107 20.00 -3.79 -13.08
N ARG A 108 20.74 -4.31 -12.11
CA ARG A 108 20.63 -3.88 -10.71
C ARG A 108 20.99 -2.41 -10.52
N THR A 109 22.03 -1.92 -11.19
CA THR A 109 22.44 -0.51 -11.11
C THR A 109 21.36 0.43 -11.67
N ARG A 110 20.58 -0.04 -12.66
CA ARG A 110 19.52 0.73 -13.32
C ARG A 110 18.11 0.41 -12.79
N GLU A 111 17.99 -0.14 -11.58
CA GLU A 111 16.69 -0.47 -11.01
C GLU A 111 15.82 0.80 -10.88
N PRO A 112 14.59 0.81 -11.43
CA PRO A 112 13.70 1.95 -11.30
C PRO A 112 13.28 2.12 -9.84
N THR A 113 13.39 3.35 -9.34
CA THR A 113 12.90 3.74 -8.02
C THR A 113 11.64 4.59 -8.16
N TYR A 114 10.89 4.72 -7.07
CA TYR A 114 9.71 5.60 -6.99
C TYR A 114 9.94 6.67 -5.95
N LYS A 115 9.40 7.87 -6.19
CA LYS A 115 9.42 8.98 -5.24
C LYS A 115 8.04 9.13 -4.61
N LEU A 116 8.00 9.64 -3.37
CA LEU A 116 6.76 9.84 -2.61
C LEU A 116 6.27 11.30 -2.63
N ASP A 117 6.98 12.20 -3.32
CA ASP A 117 6.77 13.66 -3.30
C ASP A 117 5.32 14.06 -3.58
N ARG A 118 4.70 13.41 -4.57
CA ARG A 118 3.29 13.65 -4.93
C ARG A 118 2.35 13.32 -3.77
N LEU A 119 2.59 12.21 -3.07
CA LEU A 119 1.75 11.80 -1.95
C LEU A 119 1.89 12.75 -0.76
N VAL A 120 3.11 13.19 -0.48
CA VAL A 120 3.38 14.16 0.59
C VAL A 120 2.62 15.46 0.31
N ARG A 121 2.68 15.95 -0.93
CA ARG A 121 1.96 17.17 -1.34
C ARG A 121 0.43 17.01 -1.34
N GLU A 122 -0.08 15.84 -1.71
CA GLU A 122 -1.52 15.54 -1.63
C GLU A 122 -2.01 15.46 -0.16
N ARG A 123 -1.19 14.95 0.75
CA ARG A 123 -1.52 14.84 2.18
C ARG A 123 -1.42 16.19 2.90
N PHE A 124 -0.41 16.99 2.57
CA PHE A 124 -0.12 18.28 3.19
C PHE A 124 -0.19 19.39 2.13
N PRO A 125 -1.38 19.91 1.84
CA PRO A 125 -1.54 20.95 0.82
C PRO A 125 -0.94 22.29 1.25
N LYS A 126 -0.88 22.56 2.57
CA LYS A 126 -0.27 23.75 3.16
C LYS A 126 0.90 23.38 4.05
N PHE A 127 1.87 24.28 4.15
CA PHE A 127 3.04 24.11 5.01
C PHE A 127 2.67 23.96 6.50
N VAL A 128 1.66 24.71 6.97
CA VAL A 128 1.18 24.64 8.35
C VAL A 128 0.63 23.24 8.70
N ASP A 129 -0.02 22.57 7.74
CA ASP A 129 -0.53 21.21 7.97
C ASP A 129 0.63 20.21 8.13
N ALA A 130 1.73 20.41 7.39
CA ALA A 130 2.94 19.60 7.55
C ALA A 130 3.64 19.84 8.91
N LEU A 131 3.68 21.09 9.39
CA LEU A 131 4.26 21.41 10.70
C LEU A 131 3.49 20.77 11.86
N ARG A 132 2.17 20.67 11.76
CA ARG A 132 1.33 20.05 12.80
C ARG A 132 1.61 18.55 12.97
N ASP A 133 1.86 17.83 11.87
CA ASP A 133 2.17 16.40 11.87
C ASP A 133 3.68 16.11 12.09
N LEU A 134 4.52 17.15 12.24
CA LEU A 134 5.97 16.99 12.33
C LEU A 134 6.42 16.37 13.64
N ASP A 135 5.77 16.69 14.76
CA ASP A 135 6.12 16.19 16.10
C ASP A 135 6.02 14.64 16.18
N ASP A 136 4.94 14.08 15.65
CA ASP A 136 4.75 12.63 15.53
C ASP A 136 5.86 11.95 14.69
N CYS A 137 6.35 12.63 13.66
CA CYS A 137 7.43 12.10 12.83
C CYS A 137 8.78 12.14 13.57
N LEU A 138 9.06 13.24 14.29
CA LEU A 138 10.30 13.43 15.04
C LEU A 138 10.41 12.45 16.20
N THR A 139 9.34 12.23 16.97
CA THR A 139 9.34 11.25 18.07
C THR A 139 9.70 9.84 17.60
N MET A 140 9.19 9.42 16.44
CA MET A 140 9.55 8.12 15.84
C MET A 140 11.00 8.07 15.35
N VAL A 141 11.52 9.15 14.76
CA VAL A 141 12.93 9.24 14.33
C VAL A 141 13.86 9.12 15.53
N HIS A 142 13.60 9.87 16.60
CA HIS A 142 14.38 9.81 17.85
C HIS A 142 14.32 8.41 18.46
N LEU A 143 13.15 7.76 18.48
CA LEU A 143 13.02 6.39 18.96
C LEU A 143 13.93 5.42 18.18
N PHE A 144 13.96 5.54 16.85
CA PHE A 144 14.82 4.69 16.01
C PHE A 144 16.32 5.03 16.14
N ALA A 145 16.66 6.30 16.31
CA ALA A 145 18.05 6.74 16.51
C ALA A 145 18.62 6.29 17.86
N ALA A 146 17.80 6.36 18.92
CA ALA A 146 18.09 5.91 20.28
C ALA A 146 18.05 4.39 20.44
N SER A 147 17.29 3.68 19.59
CA SER A 147 17.30 2.22 19.60
C SER A 147 18.70 1.70 19.27
N THR A 148 19.34 1.08 20.26
CA THR A 148 20.62 0.42 20.05
C THR A 148 20.41 -0.71 19.04
N CYS A 149 21.35 -0.83 18.10
CA CYS A 149 21.37 -1.77 16.99
C CYS A 149 21.32 -3.24 17.47
N CYS A 150 20.19 -3.71 18.00
CA CYS A 150 20.14 -4.96 18.74
C CYS A 150 19.31 -6.02 18.00
N ARG A 151 20.04 -7.06 17.59
CA ARG A 151 19.61 -8.43 17.25
C ARG A 151 18.77 -8.60 15.99
N GLU A 152 19.46 -8.63 14.85
CA GLU A 152 19.35 -9.65 13.77
C GLU A 152 19.78 -9.06 12.42
N GLY A 153 21.06 -9.22 12.08
CA GLY A 153 21.60 -9.57 10.75
C GLY A 153 21.24 -8.76 9.48
N LYS A 154 20.43 -7.70 9.52
CA LYS A 154 19.98 -7.00 8.31
C LYS A 154 20.77 -5.71 8.10
N LYS A 155 21.74 -5.74 7.16
CA LYS A 155 22.47 -4.55 6.66
C LYS A 155 21.56 -3.36 6.32
N MET A 156 20.34 -3.63 5.84
CA MET A 156 19.34 -2.60 5.51
C MET A 156 18.96 -1.70 6.69
N MET A 157 19.06 -2.20 7.94
CA MET A 157 18.66 -1.45 9.12
C MET A 157 19.73 -0.44 9.56
N TRP A 158 21.00 -0.69 9.22
CA TRP A 158 22.11 0.22 9.56
C TRP A 158 22.00 1.55 8.81
N ASN A 159 21.77 1.51 7.48
CA ASN A 159 21.56 2.73 6.69
C ASN A 159 20.38 3.56 7.22
N LEU A 160 19.30 2.89 7.65
CA LEU A 160 18.12 3.58 8.18
C LEU A 160 18.43 4.30 9.50
N ILE A 161 19.12 3.63 10.43
CA ILE A 161 19.51 4.22 11.72
C ILE A 161 20.50 5.38 11.51
N HIS A 162 21.45 5.22 10.58
CA HIS A 162 22.40 6.28 10.22
C HIS A 162 21.65 7.52 9.71
N ASN A 163 20.74 7.34 8.75
CA ASN A 163 19.92 8.43 8.23
C ASN A 163 19.07 9.09 9.33
N CYS A 164 18.52 8.31 10.28
CA CYS A 164 17.78 8.89 11.40
C CYS A 164 18.67 9.76 12.31
N ARG A 165 19.91 9.31 12.59
CA ARG A 165 20.88 10.09 13.38
C ARG A 165 21.36 11.34 12.65
N GLU A 166 21.52 11.28 11.33
CA GLU A 166 21.83 12.46 10.51
C GLU A 166 20.70 13.49 10.52
N ILE A 167 19.44 13.07 10.63
CA ILE A 167 18.29 13.98 10.71
C ILE A 167 18.16 14.62 12.11
N GLU A 168 18.61 13.92 13.15
CA GLU A 168 18.60 14.40 14.54
C GLU A 168 19.76 15.34 14.87
N SER A 169 20.88 15.23 14.14
CA SER A 169 22.10 16.05 14.31
C SER A 169 21.96 17.43 13.65
#